data_AF-A0A8J3N5C7-F1
#
_entry.id   AF-A0A8J3N5C7-F1
#
_cell.length_a   1.000
_cell.length_b   1.000
_cell.length_c   1.000
_cell.angle_alpha   90.00
_cell.angle_beta   90.00
_cell.angle_gamma   90.00
#
_symmetry.space_group_name_H-M   'P 1'
#
loop_
_entity.id
_entity.type
_entity.pdbx_description
1 polymer ?
#
loop_
_entity_poly.entity_id
_entity_poly.type
_entity_poly.pdbx_seq_one_letter_code
_entity_poly.pdbx_strand_id
1 'polypeptide(L)' 'MHSAENKSEIARIRELIALEYESVELAIKGLSVASRHDFIAKRQQNIQGYVEDLAVIVGESEATRMAFESCLGIV' A
#
# COMPACT_ATOMS: atom_id res chain seq x y z
N MET A 1 -16.75 -18.79 -10.13
CA MET A 1 -17.56 -17.57 -9.98
C MET A 1 -16.86 -16.58 -9.02
N HIS A 2 -15.57 -16.28 -9.22
CA HIS A 2 -14.73 -15.54 -8.24
C HIS A 2 -14.14 -14.21 -8.75
N SER A 3 -14.41 -13.81 -10.00
CA SER A 3 -13.71 -12.66 -10.60
C SER A 3 -14.16 -11.31 -10.06
N ALA A 4 -15.43 -11.17 -9.62
CA ALA A 4 -15.93 -9.91 -9.07
C ALA A 4 -15.46 -9.65 -7.64
N GLU A 5 -15.43 -10.69 -6.80
CA GLU A 5 -14.89 -10.63 -5.43
C GLU A 5 -13.38 -10.33 -5.46
N ASN A 6 -12.63 -10.98 -6.35
CA ASN A 6 -11.20 -10.70 -6.51
C ASN A 6 -10.95 -9.24 -6.92
N LYS A 7 -11.77 -8.67 -7.83
CA LYS A 7 -11.63 -7.26 -8.24
C LYS A 7 -11.95 -6.28 -7.11
N SER A 8 -12.98 -6.56 -6.31
CA SER A 8 -13.33 -5.72 -5.15
C SER A 8 -12.25 -5.78 -4.07
N GLU A 9 -11.67 -6.95 -3.85
CA GLU A 9 -10.61 -7.12 -2.85
C GLU A 9 -9.32 -6.43 -3.31
N ILE A 10 -8.97 -6.57 -4.59
CA ILE A 10 -7.86 -5.84 -5.22
C ILE A 10 -8.04 -4.32 -5.05
N ALA A 11 -9.23 -3.79 -5.32
CA ALA A 11 -9.50 -2.36 -5.18
C ALA A 11 -9.34 -1.88 -3.72
N ARG A 12 -9.84 -2.68 -2.77
CA ARG A 12 -9.68 -2.39 -1.33
C ARG A 12 -8.20 -2.38 -0.92
N ILE A 13 -7.43 -3.38 -1.36
CA ILE A 13 -6.01 -3.50 -1.01
C ILE A 13 -5.21 -2.32 -1.59
N ARG A 14 -5.47 -1.92 -2.84
CA ARG A 14 -4.83 -0.74 -3.46
C ARG A 14 -5.12 0.55 -2.68
N GLU A 15 -6.37 0.74 -2.26
CA GLU A 15 -6.76 1.92 -1.46
C GLU A 15 -6.03 1.96 -0.11
N LEU A 16 -5.94 0.81 0.58
CA LEU A 16 -5.18 0.70 1.82
C LEU A 16 -3.72 1.08 1.59
N ILE A 17 -3.08 0.53 0.55
CA ILE A 17 -1.69 0.88 0.19
C ILE A 17 -1.54 2.38 -0.06
N ALA A 18 -2.45 3.01 -0.81
CA ALA A 18 -2.40 4.44 -1.10
C ALA A 18 -2.48 5.30 0.19
N LEU A 19 -3.39 4.97 1.10
CA LEU A 19 -3.54 5.66 2.39
C LEU A 19 -2.29 5.53 3.28
N GLU A 20 -1.60 4.39 3.20
CA GLU A 20 -0.33 4.20 3.90
C GLU A 20 0.77 5.12 3.37
N TYR A 21 0.87 5.23 2.04
CA TYR A 21 1.84 6.12 1.40
C TYR A 21 1.55 7.59 1.71
N GLU A 22 0.29 8.01 1.65
CA GLU A 22 -0.11 9.37 2.02
C GLU A 22 0.25 9.68 3.48
N SER A 23 0.00 8.74 4.40
CA SER A 23 0.35 8.88 5.80
C SER A 23 1.86 9.03 6.02
N VAL A 24 2.67 8.27 5.29
CA VAL A 24 4.14 8.37 5.31
C VAL A 24 4.61 9.69 4.72
N GLU A 25 4.03 10.11 3.59
CA GLU A 25 4.36 11.37 2.92
C GLU A 25 4.06 12.58 3.81
N LEU A 26 2.89 12.61 4.46
CA LEU A 26 2.53 13.64 5.43
C LEU A 26 3.45 13.61 6.66
N ALA A 27 3.83 12.43 7.14
CA ALA A 27 4.75 12.29 8.25
C ALA A 27 6.18 12.77 7.91
N ILE A 28 6.64 12.58 6.66
CA ILE A 28 7.95 13.04 6.19
C ILE A 28 7.94 14.54 5.89
N LYS A 29 6.87 15.06 5.31
CA LYS A 29 6.75 16.48 4.91
C LYS A 29 6.30 17.39 6.05
N GLY A 30 5.67 16.86 7.09
CA GLY A 30 5.21 17.61 8.26
C GLY A 30 6.35 18.04 9.19
N LEU A 31 6.21 19.22 9.80
CA LEU A 31 7.17 19.83 10.75
C LEU A 31 7.18 19.14 12.14
N SER A 32 7.11 17.81 12.18
CA SER A 32 7.28 17.05 13.43
C SER A 32 8.77 16.88 13.69
N VAL A 33 9.26 17.38 14.84
CA VAL A 33 10.65 17.26 15.32
C VAL A 33 11.14 15.80 15.41
N ALA A 34 10.25 14.82 15.34
CA ALA A 34 10.59 13.42 15.16
C ALA A 34 9.42 12.72 14.47
N SER A 35 9.46 12.55 13.15
CA SER A 35 8.71 11.48 12.51
C SER A 35 9.30 10.19 13.09
N ARG A 36 8.72 9.71 14.20
CA ARG A 36 9.27 8.59 14.98
C ARG A 36 9.48 7.46 13.99
N HIS A 37 10.72 7.00 13.82
CA HIS A 37 11.04 5.96 12.84
C HIS A 37 10.11 4.75 12.97
N ASP A 38 9.63 4.45 14.18
CA ASP A 38 8.62 3.44 14.48
C ASP A 38 7.29 3.66 13.74
N PHE A 39 6.84 4.90 13.60
CA PHE A 39 5.64 5.24 12.83
C PHE A 39 5.84 4.88 11.36
N ILE A 40 6.92 5.38 10.74
CA ILE A 40 7.21 5.11 9.32
C ILE A 40 7.43 3.62 9.09
N ALA A 41 8.19 2.95 9.97
CA ALA A 41 8.44 1.52 9.90
C ALA A 41 7.15 0.71 10.01
N LYS A 42 6.21 1.11 10.90
CA LYS A 42 4.92 0.43 11.02
C LYS A 42 4.04 0.60 9.78
N ARG A 43 4.08 1.75 9.11
CA ARG A 43 3.39 1.94 7.81
C ARG A 43 4.02 1.11 6.71
N GLN A 44 5.35 1.07 6.62
CA GLN A 44 6.07 0.21 5.67
C GLN A 44 5.78 -1.29 5.87
N GLN A 45 5.76 -1.76 7.11
CA GLN A 45 5.40 -3.15 7.42
C GLN A 45 3.96 -3.49 7.00
N ASN A 46 3.04 -2.55 7.17
CA ASN A 46 1.66 -2.78 6.75
C ASN A 46 1.52 -2.76 5.22
N ILE A 47 2.23 -1.87 4.51
CA ILE A 47 2.34 -1.90 3.04
C ILE A 47 2.86 -3.26 2.57
N GLN A 48 3.96 -3.75 3.17
CA GLN A 48 4.53 -5.06 2.87
C GLN A 48 3.48 -6.18 3.00
N GLY A 49 2.74 -6.23 4.11
CA GLY A 49 1.68 -7.22 4.32
C GLY A 49 0.58 -7.14 3.26
N TYR A 50 0.15 -5.94 2.88
CA TYR A 50 -0.85 -5.77 1.82
C TYR A 50 -0.34 -6.18 0.44
N VAL A 51 0.95 -5.98 0.13
CA VAL A 51 1.56 -6.47 -1.11
C VAL A 51 1.63 -8.00 -1.12
N GLU A 52 1.93 -8.62 0.02
CA GLU A 52 1.92 -10.08 0.17
C GLU A 52 0.51 -10.65 -0.02
N ASP A 53 -0.52 -10.03 0.57
CA ASP A 53 -1.93 -10.40 0.36
C ASP A 53 -2.35 -10.23 -1.11
N LEU A 54 -1.89 -9.16 -1.77
CA LEU A 54 -2.16 -8.93 -3.19
C LEU A 54 -1.46 -9.98 -4.07
N ALA A 55 -0.24 -10.38 -3.72
CA ALA A 55 0.53 -11.37 -4.46
C ALA A 55 -0.15 -12.75 -4.47
N VAL A 56 -0.89 -13.10 -3.41
CA VAL A 56 -1.72 -14.32 -3.37
C VAL A 56 -2.80 -14.31 -4.46
N ILE A 57 -3.30 -13.13 -4.84
CA ILE A 57 -4.42 -12.96 -5.77
C ILE A 57 -3.95 -12.77 -7.22
N VAL A 58 -2.92 -11.94 -7.44
CA VAL A 58 -2.49 -11.52 -8.80
C VAL A 58 -1.09 -12.00 -9.19
N GLY A 59 -0.35 -12.63 -8.26
CA GLY A 59 1.06 -12.98 -8.43
C GLY A 59 2.00 -11.85 -8.04
N GLU A 60 3.21 -12.21 -7.60
CA GLU A 60 4.20 -11.27 -7.03
C GLU A 60 4.58 -10.10 -7.95
N SER A 61 4.82 -10.37 -9.24
CA SER A 61 5.21 -9.34 -10.20
C SER A 61 4.11 -8.30 -10.38
N GLU A 62 2.86 -8.74 -10.41
CA GLU A 62 1.73 -7.84 -10.61
C GLU A 62 1.36 -7.09 -9.33
N ALA A 63 1.47 -7.75 -8.17
CA ALA A 63 1.33 -7.10 -6.88
C ALA A 63 2.36 -5.99 -6.67
N THR A 64 3.62 -6.23 -7.06
CA THR A 64 4.68 -5.22 -7.01
C THR A 64 4.38 -4.04 -7.92
N ARG A 65 3.96 -4.29 -9.18
CA ARG A 65 3.58 -3.23 -10.13
C ARG A 65 2.45 -2.36 -9.58
N MET A 66 1.40 -3.00 -9.07
CA MET A 66 0.22 -2.32 -8.52
C MET A 66 0.53 -1.51 -7.25
N ALA A 67 1.47 -1.99 -6.43
CA ALA A 67 1.96 -1.25 -5.28
C ALA A 67 2.69 0.05 -5.72
N PHE A 68 3.61 -0.05 -6.68
CA PHE A 68 4.31 1.12 -7.25
C PHE A 68 3.36 2.16 -7.85
N GLU A 69 2.36 1.70 -8.60
CA GLU A 69 1.30 2.54 -9.15
C GLU A 69 0.53 3.30 -8.08
N SER A 70 0.21 2.61 -6.97
CA SER A 70 -0.49 3.19 -5.85
C SER A 70 0.35 4.24 -5.11
N CYS A 71 1.68 4.12 -5.08
CA CYS A 71 2.58 5.16 -4.54
C CYS A 71 2.60 6.44 -5.39
N LEU A 72 2.50 6.28 -6.71
CA LEU A 72 2.72 7.35 -7.68
C LEU A 72 1.41 8.04 -8.08
N GLY A 73 0.26 7.55 -7.61
CA GLY A 73 -1.05 8.01 -8.04
C GLY A 73 -1.33 7.71 -9.52
N ILE A 74 -0.62 6.74 -10.10
CA ILE A 74 -0.78 6.33 -11.50
C ILE A 74 -1.72 5.13 -11.48
N VAL A 75 -2.98 5.32 -11.86
CA VAL A 75 -4.02 4.28 -11.94
C VAL A 75 -4.04 3.65 -13.32
#